data_AF-A0A820HA91-F1
#
_entry.id   AF-A0A820HA91-F1
#
_cell.length_a   1.000
_cell.length_b   1.000
_cell.length_c   1.000
_cell.angle_alpha   90.00
_cell.angle_beta   90.00
_cell.angle_gamma   90.00
#
_symmetry.space_group_name_H-M   'P 1'
#
loop_
_entity.id
_entity.type
_entity.pdbx_description
1 polymer ?
#
loop_
_entity_poly.entity_id
_entity_poly.type
_entity_poly.pdbx_seq_one_letter_code
_entity_poly.pdbx_strand_id
1 'polypeptide(L)'
;PQVAYQQGFAGVPEYQNTVFRYDMLTSELRPVITDLITPNGIAFNQEETVLYVSDTTPTLDIAIVYAYDLTKDGLPMNRRIFSVSSYGIPDGIKVDKYDRVWTAEGDGINVRNSYGTLLGVILGYNLSANGLISNFELKDNTVIILAQEKLWRLDLAQNVL
;
A
#
# COMPACT_ATOMS: atom_id res chain seq x y z
N PRO A 1 -1.69 5.88 -14.09
CA PRO A 1 -1.65 4.52 -13.48
C PRO A 1 -2.87 3.70 -13.93
N GLN A 2 -2.73 2.37 -14.11
CA GLN A 2 -3.85 1.50 -14.52
C GLN A 2 -5.03 1.55 -13.55
N VAL A 3 -4.77 1.56 -12.24
CA VAL A 3 -5.81 1.66 -11.21
C VAL A 3 -6.66 2.94 -11.38
N ALA A 4 -6.01 4.09 -11.60
CA ALA A 4 -6.70 5.35 -11.81
C ALA A 4 -7.55 5.36 -13.10
N TYR A 5 -7.08 4.70 -14.17
CA TYR A 5 -7.87 4.52 -15.40
C TYR A 5 -9.09 3.63 -15.16
N GLN A 6 -8.92 2.48 -14.49
CA GLN A 6 -10.01 1.56 -14.16
C GLN A 6 -11.08 2.20 -13.28
N GLN A 7 -10.68 3.14 -12.41
CA GLN A 7 -11.59 3.91 -11.55
C GLN A 7 -12.19 5.15 -12.23
N GLY A 8 -11.79 5.47 -13.48
CA GLY A 8 -12.30 6.62 -14.23
C GLY A 8 -11.71 7.98 -13.83
N PHE A 9 -10.60 7.99 -13.09
CA PHE A 9 -9.90 9.22 -12.66
C PHE A 9 -8.78 9.66 -13.61
N ALA A 10 -8.37 8.82 -14.55
CA ALA A 10 -7.30 9.11 -15.51
C ALA A 10 -7.59 8.57 -16.91
N GLY A 11 -6.86 9.07 -17.92
CA GLY A 11 -6.87 8.53 -19.28
C GLY A 11 -6.20 7.15 -19.39
N VAL A 12 -6.27 6.55 -20.59
CA VAL A 12 -5.66 5.25 -20.89
C VAL A 12 -4.16 5.30 -20.57
N PRO A 13 -3.59 4.34 -19.81
CA PRO A 13 -2.16 4.32 -19.53
C PRO A 13 -1.33 4.15 -20.80
N GLU A 14 -0.28 4.95 -20.93
CA GLU A 14 0.68 4.88 -22.05
C GLU A 14 1.76 3.81 -21.85
N TYR A 15 1.97 3.37 -20.61
CA TYR A 15 2.97 2.38 -20.22
C TYR A 15 2.31 1.19 -19.54
N GLN A 16 2.98 0.05 -19.62
CA GLN A 16 2.64 -1.12 -18.81
C GLN A 16 2.73 -0.79 -17.31
N ASN A 17 2.04 -1.59 -16.51
CA ASN A 17 2.08 -1.52 -15.05
C ASN A 17 3.51 -1.61 -14.52
N THR A 18 3.99 -0.50 -13.94
CA THR A 18 5.40 -0.30 -13.61
C THR A 18 5.53 0.57 -12.37
N VAL A 19 6.41 0.18 -11.45
CA VAL A 19 6.93 1.06 -10.41
C VAL A 19 8.17 1.76 -10.94
N PHE A 20 8.18 3.08 -10.86
CA PHE A 20 9.30 3.93 -11.29
C PHE A 20 10.04 4.50 -10.07
N ARG A 21 11.36 4.62 -10.20
CA ARG A 21 12.20 5.43 -9.32
C ARG A 21 12.52 6.73 -10.05
N TYR A 22 12.29 7.86 -9.38
CA TYR A 22 12.72 9.16 -9.87
C TYR A 22 13.88 9.67 -9.04
N ASP A 23 15.00 9.97 -9.68
CA ASP A 23 16.18 10.54 -9.04
C ASP A 23 16.10 12.06 -9.08
N MET A 24 15.93 12.69 -7.92
CA MET A 24 15.79 14.15 -7.82
C MET A 24 17.08 14.90 -8.18
N LEU A 25 18.25 14.26 -8.09
CA LEU A 25 19.53 14.91 -8.38
C LEU A 25 19.84 14.88 -9.88
N THR A 26 19.59 13.75 -10.54
CA THR A 26 19.88 13.57 -11.97
C THR A 26 18.67 13.82 -12.87
N SER A 27 17.47 13.96 -12.30
CA SER A 27 16.19 13.96 -13.00
C SER A 27 15.93 12.68 -13.83
N GLU A 28 16.60 11.58 -13.49
CA GLU A 28 16.41 10.30 -14.16
C GLU A 28 15.13 9.61 -13.66
N LEU A 29 14.27 9.22 -14.60
CA LEU A 29 13.11 8.35 -14.34
C LEU A 29 13.42 6.95 -14.84
N ARG A 30 13.47 5.97 -13.93
CA ARG A 30 13.84 4.60 -14.25
C ARG A 30 12.75 3.61 -13.85
N PRO A 31 12.32 2.68 -14.73
CA PRO A 31 11.49 1.56 -14.33
C PRO A 31 12.30 0.62 -13.43
N VAL A 32 11.76 0.28 -12.26
CA VAL A 32 12.46 -0.56 -11.26
C VAL A 32 11.72 -1.84 -10.90
N ILE A 33 10.40 -1.89 -11.10
CA ILE A 33 9.59 -3.11 -11.00
C ILE A 33 8.60 -3.11 -12.15
N THR A 34 8.66 -4.11 -13.03
CA THR A 34 7.87 -4.18 -14.27
C THR A 34 7.09 -5.49 -14.42
N ASP A 35 7.11 -6.35 -13.39
CA ASP A 35 6.59 -7.71 -13.43
C ASP A 35 5.43 -7.94 -12.45
N LEU A 36 4.91 -6.86 -11.85
CA LEU A 36 3.65 -6.88 -11.10
C LEU A 36 2.47 -6.69 -12.05
N ILE A 37 1.34 -7.33 -11.72
CA ILE A 37 0.18 -7.30 -12.61
C ILE A 37 -0.52 -5.95 -12.48
N THR A 38 -0.81 -5.47 -11.26
CA THR A 38 -1.46 -4.17 -11.01
C THR A 38 -0.88 -3.50 -9.74
N PRO A 39 0.33 -2.91 -9.80
CA PRO A 39 0.93 -2.23 -8.66
C PRO A 39 0.13 -0.99 -8.27
N ASN A 40 -0.02 -0.74 -6.96
CA ASN A 40 -0.81 0.38 -6.45
C ASN A 40 -0.14 1.13 -5.29
N GLY A 41 -0.26 0.62 -4.07
CA GLY A 41 0.34 1.18 -2.87
C GLY A 41 1.83 0.90 -2.79
N ILE A 42 2.58 1.87 -2.25
CA ILE A 42 4.03 1.81 -2.10
C ILE A 42 4.44 2.44 -0.76
N ALA A 43 5.36 1.81 -0.04
CA ALA A 43 5.93 2.38 1.19
C ALA A 43 7.30 1.77 1.51
N PHE A 44 8.15 2.52 2.19
CA PHE A 44 9.43 2.04 2.71
C PHE A 44 9.29 1.69 4.20
N ASN A 45 10.17 0.80 4.71
CA ASN A 45 10.41 0.74 6.15
C ASN A 45 11.14 2.00 6.64
N GLN A 46 11.26 2.17 7.96
CA GLN A 46 11.83 3.39 8.55
C GLN A 46 13.29 3.64 8.13
N GLU A 47 14.06 2.58 7.88
CA GLU A 47 15.46 2.68 7.45
C GLU A 47 15.61 2.78 5.92
N GLU A 48 14.52 2.75 5.16
CA GLU A 48 14.52 2.75 3.69
C GLU A 48 15.36 1.62 3.07
N THR A 49 15.41 0.46 3.75
CA THR A 49 16.11 -0.75 3.31
C THR A 49 15.17 -1.79 2.71
N VAL A 50 13.86 -1.66 2.94
CA VAL A 50 12.81 -2.52 2.42
C VAL A 50 11.72 -1.68 1.76
N LEU A 51 11.34 -2.06 0.54
CA LEU A 51 10.22 -1.49 -0.21
C LEU A 51 9.04 -2.46 -0.21
N TYR A 52 7.87 -1.99 0.21
CA TYR A 52 6.60 -2.70 0.12
C TYR A 52 5.80 -2.20 -1.08
N VAL A 53 5.22 -3.11 -1.85
CA VAL A 53 4.35 -2.79 -2.99
C VAL A 53 3.13 -3.71 -2.99
N SER A 54 1.93 -3.15 -3.06
CA SER A 54 0.70 -3.93 -3.21
C SER A 54 0.45 -4.23 -4.69
N ASP A 55 0.05 -5.47 -4.97
CA ASP A 55 -0.48 -5.87 -6.26
C ASP A 55 -2.01 -6.05 -6.13
N THR A 56 -2.75 -5.05 -6.62
CA THR A 56 -4.21 -4.90 -6.50
C THR A 56 -4.96 -5.68 -7.58
N THR A 57 -4.36 -6.76 -8.10
CA THR A 57 -4.94 -7.51 -9.22
C THR A 57 -6.21 -8.23 -8.82
N PRO A 58 -7.38 -7.88 -9.41
CA PRO A 58 -8.67 -8.41 -8.97
C PRO A 58 -8.96 -9.81 -9.53
N THR A 59 -8.13 -10.33 -10.43
CA THR A 59 -8.38 -11.58 -11.18
C THR A 59 -7.70 -12.82 -10.60
N LEU A 60 -6.89 -12.67 -9.56
CA LEU A 60 -6.29 -13.79 -8.83
C LEU A 60 -6.97 -13.90 -7.47
N ASP A 61 -7.35 -15.11 -7.06
CA ASP A 61 -7.86 -15.41 -5.71
C ASP A 61 -6.81 -15.14 -4.59
N ILE A 62 -5.67 -14.54 -4.94
CA ILE A 62 -4.57 -14.22 -4.05
C ILE A 62 -4.10 -12.79 -4.37
N ALA A 63 -4.44 -11.85 -3.50
CA ALA A 63 -3.99 -10.47 -3.58
C ALA A 63 -2.82 -10.26 -2.62
N ILE A 64 -1.69 -9.77 -3.12
CA ILE A 64 -0.39 -9.87 -2.46
C ILE A 64 0.20 -8.49 -2.20
N VAL A 65 0.79 -8.33 -1.01
CA VAL A 65 1.80 -7.30 -0.76
C VAL A 65 3.17 -7.95 -0.87
N TYR A 66 3.99 -7.44 -1.78
CA TYR A 66 5.38 -7.85 -1.92
C TYR A 66 6.30 -6.96 -1.09
N ALA A 67 7.38 -7.55 -0.60
CA ALA A 67 8.54 -6.82 -0.07
C ALA A 67 9.75 -7.05 -0.97
N TYR A 68 10.58 -6.02 -1.10
CA TYR A 68 11.84 -6.02 -1.82
C TYR A 68 12.90 -5.45 -0.89
N ASP A 69 14.08 -6.08 -0.83
CA ASP A 69 15.23 -5.41 -0.25
C ASP A 69 15.71 -4.32 -1.23
N LEU A 70 16.37 -3.29 -0.73
CA LEU A 70 16.92 -2.22 -1.54
C LEU A 70 18.45 -2.26 -1.55
N THR A 71 19.02 -2.08 -2.74
CA THR A 71 20.45 -1.79 -2.85
C THR A 71 20.76 -0.40 -2.26
N LYS A 72 22.04 -0.09 -2.07
CA LYS A 72 22.47 1.27 -1.65
C LYS A 72 22.02 2.38 -2.60
N ASP A 73 21.77 2.04 -3.87
CA ASP A 73 21.28 2.99 -4.88
C ASP A 73 19.74 3.05 -4.94
N GLY A 74 19.05 2.35 -4.03
CA GLY A 74 17.59 2.31 -3.95
C GLY A 74 16.94 1.43 -5.03
N LEU A 75 17.64 0.40 -5.52
CA LEU A 75 17.09 -0.54 -6.50
C LEU A 75 16.46 -1.76 -5.79
N PRO A 76 15.21 -2.13 -6.12
CA PRO A 76 14.54 -3.33 -5.58
C PRO A 76 15.23 -4.63 -5.98
N MET A 77 15.43 -5.52 -5.01
CA MET A 77 15.93 -6.88 -5.19
C MET A 77 15.26 -7.84 -4.20
N ASN A 78 15.53 -9.14 -4.31
CA ASN A 78 15.04 -10.17 -3.38
C ASN A 78 13.52 -10.11 -3.11
N ARG A 79 12.72 -10.04 -4.18
CA ARG A 79 11.25 -10.04 -4.06
C ARG A 79 10.78 -11.23 -3.23
N ARG A 80 9.92 -10.95 -2.25
CA ARG A 80 9.24 -11.95 -1.42
C ARG A 80 7.79 -11.55 -1.15
N ILE A 81 6.93 -12.53 -0.91
CA ILE A 81 5.59 -12.28 -0.39
C ILE A 81 5.75 -11.78 1.04
N PHE A 82 5.25 -10.57 1.32
CA PHE A 82 5.18 -10.04 2.67
C PHE A 82 3.88 -10.45 3.35
N SER A 83 2.76 -10.28 2.64
CA SER A 83 1.46 -10.73 3.11
C SER A 83 0.51 -11.06 1.97
N VAL A 84 -0.45 -11.92 2.26
CA VAL A 84 -1.65 -12.13 1.45
C VAL A 84 -2.79 -11.39 2.13
N SER A 85 -3.62 -10.70 1.36
CA SER A 85 -4.79 -10.01 1.90
C SER A 85 -5.77 -10.99 2.53
N SER A 86 -6.31 -10.63 3.69
CA SER A 86 -7.31 -11.44 4.40
C SER A 86 -8.65 -11.42 3.67
N TYR A 87 -9.01 -10.27 3.10
CA TYR A 87 -10.25 -10.06 2.39
C TYR A 87 -10.08 -8.96 1.32
N GLY A 88 -10.60 -9.21 0.12
CA GLY A 88 -10.47 -8.27 -0.99
C GLY A 88 -9.04 -8.12 -1.49
N ILE A 89 -8.68 -6.91 -1.92
CA ILE A 89 -7.39 -6.57 -2.54
C ILE A 89 -6.66 -5.51 -1.71
N PRO A 90 -5.33 -5.55 -1.63
CA PRO A 90 -4.55 -4.52 -0.96
C PRO A 90 -4.46 -3.29 -1.87
N ASP A 91 -4.79 -2.12 -1.34
CA ASP A 91 -4.69 -0.82 -2.00
C ASP A 91 -3.51 -0.03 -1.41
N GLY A 92 -3.77 1.06 -0.70
CA GLY A 92 -2.74 1.89 -0.07
C GLY A 92 -1.96 1.18 1.04
N ILE A 93 -0.65 1.46 1.10
CA ILE A 93 0.28 0.99 2.13
C ILE A 93 0.84 2.18 2.90
N LYS A 94 0.95 2.05 4.23
CA LYS A 94 1.71 2.95 5.10
C LYS A 94 2.59 2.13 6.04
N VAL A 95 3.73 2.68 6.43
CA VAL A 95 4.59 2.09 7.48
C VAL A 95 4.73 3.08 8.61
N ASP A 96 4.61 2.59 9.83
CA ASP A 96 4.70 3.43 11.02
C ASP A 96 6.08 3.35 11.68
N LYS A 97 6.33 4.19 12.69
CA LYS A 97 7.64 4.32 13.35
C LYS A 97 8.13 3.07 14.09
N TYR A 98 7.29 2.04 14.19
CA TYR A 98 7.64 0.74 14.77
C TYR A 98 7.81 -0.34 13.68
N ASP A 99 7.95 0.07 12.42
CA ASP A 99 8.00 -0.80 11.24
C ASP A 99 6.80 -1.73 11.12
N ARG A 100 5.63 -1.30 11.63
CA ARG A 100 4.38 -2.00 11.33
C ARG A 100 3.88 -1.53 9.97
N VAL A 101 3.44 -2.48 9.16
CA VAL A 101 2.93 -2.25 7.81
C VAL A 101 1.41 -2.26 7.86
N TRP A 102 0.82 -1.15 7.46
CA TRP A 102 -0.62 -0.90 7.42
C TRP A 102 -1.08 -0.97 5.97
N THR A 103 -2.13 -1.75 5.70
CA THR A 103 -2.67 -1.95 4.35
C THR A 103 -4.17 -1.72 4.32
N ALA A 104 -4.64 -0.96 3.34
CA ALA A 104 -6.06 -0.83 3.04
C ALA A 104 -6.49 -2.09 2.29
N GLU A 105 -7.41 -2.85 2.87
CA GLU A 105 -7.93 -4.10 2.34
C GLU A 105 -9.46 -4.07 2.39
N GLY A 106 -10.12 -5.11 1.86
CA GLY A 106 -11.58 -5.09 1.74
C GLY A 106 -12.31 -5.15 3.10
N ASP A 107 -11.69 -5.67 4.15
CA ASP A 107 -12.25 -5.72 5.51
C ASP A 107 -11.92 -4.47 6.34
N GLY A 108 -11.05 -3.58 5.84
CA GLY A 108 -10.65 -2.35 6.49
C GLY A 108 -9.13 -2.13 6.45
N ILE A 109 -8.55 -1.67 7.57
CA ILE A 109 -7.10 -1.43 7.67
C ILE A 109 -6.45 -2.55 8.45
N ASN A 110 -5.64 -3.35 7.77
CA ASN A 110 -4.88 -4.44 8.38
C ASN A 110 -3.53 -3.92 8.87
N VAL A 111 -3.16 -4.25 10.10
CA VAL A 111 -1.87 -3.84 10.70
C VAL A 111 -1.04 -5.08 10.95
N ARG A 112 0.11 -5.18 10.29
CA ARG A 112 1.06 -6.28 10.40
C ARG A 112 2.38 -5.80 11.02
N ASN A 113 3.09 -6.66 11.73
CA ASN A 113 4.48 -6.36 12.11
C ASN A 113 5.42 -6.44 10.89
N SER A 114 6.70 -6.11 11.08
CA SER A 114 7.72 -6.12 10.03
C SER A 114 7.98 -7.50 9.40
N TYR A 115 7.48 -8.58 10.01
CA TYR A 115 7.55 -9.95 9.49
C TYR A 115 6.29 -10.39 8.75
N GLY A 116 5.28 -9.52 8.61
CA GLY A 116 4.01 -9.84 7.94
C GLY A 116 2.98 -10.52 8.84
N THR A 117 3.23 -10.63 10.15
CA THR A 117 2.26 -11.20 11.11
C THR A 117 1.16 -10.18 11.39
N LEU A 118 -0.11 -10.58 11.21
CA LEU A 118 -1.27 -9.74 11.53
C LEU A 118 -1.37 -9.48 13.04
N LEU A 119 -1.39 -8.21 13.41
CA LEU A 119 -1.57 -7.74 14.79
C LEU A 119 -3.02 -7.36 15.08
N GLY A 120 -3.74 -6.88 14.06
CA GLY A 120 -5.15 -6.51 14.19
C GLY A 120 -5.70 -5.84 12.92
N VAL A 121 -7.02 -5.65 12.91
CA VAL A 121 -7.76 -5.03 11.81
C VAL A 121 -8.66 -3.93 12.36
N ILE A 122 -8.59 -2.73 11.76
CA ILE A 122 -9.59 -1.68 11.97
C ILE A 122 -10.69 -1.92 10.95
N LEU A 123 -11.82 -2.48 11.39
CA LEU A 123 -12.90 -2.92 10.50
C LEU A 123 -13.60 -1.76 9.79
N GLY A 124 -13.79 -1.91 8.48
CA GLY A 124 -14.46 -0.94 7.63
C GLY A 124 -15.99 -1.00 7.66
N TYR A 125 -16.61 -2.05 8.23
CA TYR A 125 -18.04 -2.40 8.10
C TYR A 125 -19.05 -1.28 8.42
N ASN A 126 -18.67 -0.26 9.20
CA ASN A 126 -19.52 0.90 9.53
C ASN A 126 -18.99 2.24 9.00
N LEU A 127 -17.91 2.24 8.22
CA LEU A 127 -17.26 3.46 7.73
C LEU A 127 -17.86 3.95 6.40
N SER A 128 -18.44 3.06 5.59
CA SER A 128 -19.11 3.38 4.32
C SER A 128 -20.34 2.50 4.12
N ALA A 129 -21.18 2.81 3.13
CA ALA A 129 -22.39 2.04 2.84
C ALA A 129 -22.16 0.54 2.56
N ASN A 130 -20.98 0.17 2.04
CA ASN A 130 -20.60 -1.22 1.74
C ASN A 130 -19.46 -1.76 2.61
N GLY A 131 -19.02 -0.98 3.61
CA GLY A 131 -17.93 -1.34 4.50
C GLY A 131 -16.52 -1.22 3.89
N LEU A 132 -16.39 -0.83 2.62
CA LEU A 132 -15.10 -0.65 1.96
C LEU A 132 -14.47 0.69 2.31
N ILE A 133 -13.14 0.72 2.35
CA ILE A 133 -12.35 1.94 2.39
C ILE A 133 -11.55 2.09 1.10
N SER A 134 -11.31 3.32 0.68
CA SER A 134 -10.55 3.65 -0.53
C SER A 134 -9.06 3.82 -0.21
N ASN A 135 -8.73 4.46 0.93
CA ASN A 135 -7.37 4.60 1.42
C ASN A 135 -7.37 5.09 2.88
N PHE A 136 -6.20 5.31 3.46
CA PHE A 136 -6.04 5.99 4.74
C PHE A 136 -4.69 6.72 4.80
N GLU A 137 -4.52 7.59 5.78
CA GLU A 137 -3.28 8.29 6.06
C GLU A 137 -2.98 8.27 7.56
N LEU A 138 -1.69 8.18 7.93
CA LEU A 138 -1.25 8.24 9.31
C LEU A 138 -0.77 9.67 9.64
N LYS A 139 -1.09 10.15 10.84
CA LYS A 139 -0.60 11.42 11.35
C LYS A 139 -0.51 11.39 12.86
N ASP A 140 0.69 11.48 13.43
CA ASP A 140 0.92 11.41 14.87
C ASP A 140 0.25 10.17 15.50
N ASN A 141 -0.80 10.34 16.30
CA ASN A 141 -1.63 9.29 16.87
C ASN A 141 -3.00 9.18 16.19
N THR A 142 -3.14 9.63 14.96
CA THR A 142 -4.42 9.70 14.24
C THR A 142 -4.33 8.93 12.93
N VAL A 143 -5.40 8.22 12.60
CA VAL A 143 -5.64 7.65 11.28
C VAL A 143 -6.76 8.45 10.60
N ILE A 144 -6.49 8.98 9.42
CA ILE A 144 -7.50 9.58 8.56
C ILE A 144 -7.93 8.51 7.56
N ILE A 145 -9.20 8.14 7.56
CA ILE A 145 -9.72 7.03 6.74
C ILE A 145 -10.62 7.60 5.65
N LEU A 146 -10.27 7.31 4.39
CA LEU A 146 -11.05 7.68 3.22
C LEU A 146 -11.99 6.52 2.93
N ALA A 147 -13.23 6.60 3.39
CA ALA A 147 -14.23 5.55 3.32
C ALA A 147 -15.28 5.88 2.25
N GLN A 148 -14.87 5.82 0.98
CA GLN A 148 -15.72 6.13 -0.17
C GLN A 148 -16.34 7.53 -0.06
N GLU A 149 -17.62 7.63 0.28
CA GLU A 149 -18.35 8.90 0.41
C GLU A 149 -18.10 9.65 1.73
N LYS A 150 -17.29 9.09 2.66
CA LYS A 150 -17.02 9.68 3.98
C LYS A 150 -15.53 9.79 4.27
N LEU A 151 -15.18 10.79 5.07
CA LEU A 151 -13.87 10.92 5.70
C LEU A 151 -14.01 10.69 7.20
N TRP A 152 -13.24 9.77 7.76
CA TRP A 152 -13.21 9.51 9.20
C TRP A 152 -11.87 9.89 9.81
N ARG A 153 -11.92 10.24 11.09
CA ARG A 153 -10.77 10.38 11.95
C ARG A 153 -10.86 9.35 13.06
N LEU A 154 -9.80 8.58 13.25
CA LEU A 154 -9.65 7.66 14.37
C LEU A 154 -8.43 8.07 15.19
N ASP A 155 -8.63 8.31 16.49
CA ASP A 155 -7.52 8.57 17.41
C ASP A 155 -7.05 7.26 18.04
N LEU A 156 -5.75 7.00 17.92
CA LEU A 156 -5.04 5.86 18.48
C LEU A 156 -4.56 6.20 19.89
N ALA A 157 -4.49 5.17 20.73
CA ALA A 157 -3.95 5.26 22.09
C ALA A 157 -2.44 5.59 22.13
N GLN A 158 -1.75 5.42 21.01
CA GLN A 158 -0.32 5.69 20.88
C GLN A 158 -0.03 6.48 19.60
N ASN A 159 1.02 7.30 19.64
CA ASN A 159 1.56 7.92 18.44
C ASN A 159 2.30 6.85 17.60
N VAL A 160 2.09 6.88 16.29
CA VAL A 160 2.61 5.93 15.31
C VAL A 160 3.52 6.58 14.26
N LEU A 161 3.63 7.91 14.22
CA LEU A 161 4.61 8.65 13.41
C LEU A 161 5.52 9.50 14.29
#